data_AF-A0A2V2BV96-F1
#
_entry.id   AF-A0A2V2BV96-F1
#
_cell.length_a   1.000
_cell.length_b   1.000
_cell.length_c   1.000
_cell.angle_alpha   90.00
_cell.angle_beta   90.00
_cell.angle_gamma   90.00
#
_symmetry.space_group_name_H-M   'P 1'
#
loop_
_entity.id
_entity.type
_entity.pdbx_description
1 polymer ?
#
loop_
_entity_poly.entity_id
_entity_poly.type
_entity_poly.pdbx_seq_one_letter_code
_entity_poly.pdbx_strand_id
1 'polypeptide(L)'
;MVDFSNGAGMILPMKNIPALFAALSIAALFTPAASHAKIGETRSDIEGRLLSKSGGAAYVYDSREDRYREAMELPYVNLFLTMPRSVFHKFYYKRADASSATNSDTIQQHDLFGWEIHIGYDDDVSAMELYRRHGDPITTEELEALMESVAKSKNSRWKKTTYVPVARRWDIEFKDGGMKLADADPDGKKTLREILPENTNRFVYIELPEDVAGSTNYSQSLQFQIMEAYQRVAYERYRKLVEKQSMASAAKTARANSKNARRTSGALPPKINKFGDYNMRDFESLFQPAGAGSANDSASIVKYKMKDVVVGGGAKQNRTKNVQITYTLPQQPDTMLGYDYELADGSVRAKLYYNAILFVDSAFDKAMRANLEKSYKQQSEERAEEAKASVGKF
;
A
#
# COMPACT_ATOMS: atom_id res chain seq x y z
N MET A 1 35.73 57.17 -63.84
CA MET A 1 36.70 57.67 -64.82
C MET A 1 37.74 56.57 -64.98
N VAL A 2 37.94 56.16 -66.23
CA VAL A 2 38.89 55.15 -66.72
C VAL A 2 38.52 53.69 -66.46
N ASP A 3 38.74 52.96 -67.54
CA ASP A 3 38.23 51.68 -67.95
C ASP A 3 39.43 50.85 -68.45
N PHE A 4 39.26 49.52 -68.49
CA PHE A 4 40.04 48.49 -69.20
C PHE A 4 41.58 48.40 -69.04
N SER A 5 42.08 47.20 -68.69
CA SER A 5 42.60 46.24 -69.70
C SER A 5 43.31 45.01 -69.11
N ASN A 6 42.97 43.85 -69.69
CA ASN A 6 43.79 42.68 -70.08
C ASN A 6 44.69 41.98 -69.03
N GLY A 7 44.76 40.65 -68.91
CA GLY A 7 44.26 39.52 -69.69
C GLY A 7 45.12 38.27 -69.41
N ALA A 8 44.64 37.11 -69.87
CA ALA A 8 45.15 35.73 -69.76
C ALA A 8 44.69 34.97 -68.49
N GLY A 9 43.96 33.85 -68.53
CA GLY A 9 43.68 32.92 -69.62
C GLY A 9 44.03 31.50 -69.17
N MET A 10 43.09 30.75 -68.56
CA MET A 10 43.13 29.28 -68.56
C MET A 10 41.74 28.65 -68.29
N ILE A 11 41.12 28.22 -69.39
CA ILE A 11 40.39 26.96 -69.66
C ILE A 11 39.56 26.30 -68.51
N LEU A 12 38.24 26.26 -68.75
CA LEU A 12 37.09 25.53 -68.14
C LEU A 12 37.24 23.97 -68.21
N PRO A 13 36.45 23.09 -67.49
CA PRO A 13 35.00 23.25 -67.29
C PRO A 13 34.29 22.67 -66.02
N MET A 14 33.14 23.31 -65.73
CA MET A 14 31.82 22.79 -65.31
C MET A 14 31.69 21.47 -64.52
N LYS A 15 31.02 21.52 -63.36
CA LYS A 15 29.63 21.04 -63.18
C LYS A 15 29.12 21.17 -61.73
N ASN A 16 27.98 21.84 -61.61
CA ASN A 16 26.83 21.60 -60.71
C ASN A 16 26.95 21.76 -59.18
N ILE A 17 26.29 22.83 -58.70
CA ILE A 17 25.66 23.03 -57.37
C ILE A 17 24.43 22.07 -57.29
N PRO A 18 24.08 21.40 -56.15
CA PRO A 18 23.40 22.09 -55.05
C PRO A 18 23.58 21.60 -53.59
N ALA A 19 23.42 22.57 -52.69
CA ALA A 19 22.80 22.53 -51.36
C ALA A 19 23.01 21.30 -50.45
N LEU A 20 23.65 21.52 -49.29
CA LEU A 20 23.41 20.71 -48.11
C LEU A 20 22.99 21.60 -46.93
N PHE A 21 21.69 21.61 -46.66
CA PHE A 21 21.15 21.79 -45.32
C PHE A 21 21.39 20.48 -44.55
N ALA A 22 21.89 20.56 -43.32
CA ALA A 22 21.30 19.94 -42.12
C ALA A 22 22.31 19.94 -40.96
N ALA A 23 21.90 20.59 -39.88
CA ALA A 23 22.49 20.43 -38.55
C ALA A 23 22.41 18.97 -38.08
N LEU A 24 23.46 18.47 -37.44
CA LEU A 24 23.33 17.34 -36.54
C LEU A 24 23.94 17.71 -35.18
N SER A 25 23.06 18.10 -34.29
CA SER A 25 23.25 18.11 -32.84
C SER A 25 23.62 16.70 -32.39
N ILE A 26 24.77 16.53 -31.75
CA ILE A 26 25.08 15.33 -30.97
C ILE A 26 24.28 15.45 -29.67
N ALA A 27 23.00 15.10 -29.72
CA ALA A 27 22.29 14.66 -28.54
C ALA A 27 22.77 13.24 -28.27
N ALA A 28 23.60 13.07 -27.24
CA ALA A 28 23.91 11.77 -26.69
C ALA A 28 22.58 11.06 -26.42
N LEU A 29 22.38 9.93 -27.11
CA LEU A 29 21.28 9.01 -26.86
C LEU A 29 21.39 8.56 -25.40
N PHE A 30 20.58 9.14 -24.53
CA PHE A 30 20.10 8.42 -23.36
C PHE A 30 19.35 7.21 -23.91
N THR A 31 20.01 6.06 -24.04
CA THR A 31 19.31 4.79 -24.13
C THR A 31 18.57 4.65 -22.80
N PRO A 32 17.23 4.74 -22.75
CA PRO A 32 16.54 4.34 -21.53
C PRO A 32 16.97 2.89 -21.29
N ALA A 33 17.47 2.61 -20.09
CA ALA A 33 17.63 1.24 -19.63
C ALA A 33 16.33 0.50 -19.96
N ALA A 34 16.44 -0.69 -20.57
CA ALA A 34 15.28 -1.45 -21.01
C ALA A 34 14.25 -1.52 -19.88
N SER A 35 13.19 -0.71 -19.98
CA SER A 35 12.15 -0.66 -18.98
C SER A 35 11.26 -1.87 -19.21
N HIS A 36 11.43 -2.88 -18.35
CA HIS A 36 10.80 -4.19 -18.49
C HIS A 36 9.34 -4.23 -17.98
N ALA A 37 8.83 -3.15 -17.40
CA ALA A 37 7.53 -3.11 -16.75
C ALA A 37 6.37 -3.17 -17.74
N LYS A 38 5.63 -4.29 -17.75
CA LYS A 38 4.52 -4.56 -18.69
C LYS A 38 3.53 -5.59 -18.12
N ILE A 39 2.56 -5.09 -17.36
CA ILE A 39 1.47 -5.92 -16.80
C ILE A 39 0.69 -6.63 -17.91
N GLY A 40 0.38 -7.91 -17.68
CA GLY A 40 -0.39 -8.76 -18.59
C GLY A 40 0.45 -9.51 -19.63
N GLU A 41 1.78 -9.49 -19.52
CA GLU A 41 2.66 -10.36 -20.33
C GLU A 41 2.78 -11.76 -19.72
N THR A 42 3.09 -12.75 -20.57
CA THR A 42 3.38 -14.10 -20.10
C THR A 42 4.71 -14.15 -19.35
N ARG A 43 4.86 -15.11 -18.43
CA ARG A 43 6.14 -15.35 -17.74
C ARG A 43 7.28 -15.57 -18.73
N SER A 44 7.05 -16.34 -19.79
CA SER A 44 8.09 -16.60 -20.79
C SER A 44 8.59 -15.31 -21.46
N ASP A 45 7.70 -14.37 -21.77
CA ASP A 45 8.08 -13.10 -22.39
C ASP A 45 8.85 -12.20 -21.43
N ILE A 46 8.43 -12.17 -20.17
CA ILE A 46 9.10 -11.40 -19.10
C ILE A 46 10.48 -11.99 -18.83
N GLU A 47 10.58 -13.29 -18.57
CA GLU A 47 11.85 -13.96 -18.29
C GLU A 47 12.79 -13.92 -19.48
N GLY A 48 12.29 -14.04 -20.71
CA GLY A 48 13.09 -13.87 -21.93
C GLY A 48 13.77 -12.50 -22.02
N ARG A 49 13.16 -11.47 -21.43
CA ARG A 49 13.70 -10.10 -21.38
C ARG A 49 14.56 -9.85 -20.14
N LEU A 50 14.11 -10.26 -18.95
CA LEU A 50 14.85 -10.08 -17.69
C LEU A 50 16.14 -10.88 -17.65
N LEU A 51 16.15 -12.08 -18.23
CA LEU A 51 17.29 -13.01 -18.22
C LEU A 51 18.15 -12.90 -19.49
N SER A 52 17.81 -11.97 -20.39
CA SER A 52 18.63 -11.71 -21.58
C SER A 52 19.98 -11.12 -21.20
N LYS A 53 21.04 -11.62 -21.84
CA LYS A 53 22.41 -11.10 -21.68
C LYS A 53 22.60 -9.68 -22.25
N SER A 54 21.71 -9.23 -23.15
CA SER A 54 21.86 -7.96 -23.86
C SER A 54 21.71 -6.70 -22.99
N GLY A 55 21.26 -6.85 -21.73
CA GLY A 55 21.09 -5.73 -20.80
C GLY A 55 21.35 -6.09 -19.33
N GLY A 56 22.26 -7.03 -19.11
CA GLY A 56 22.55 -7.61 -17.79
C GLY A 56 21.46 -8.58 -17.36
N ALA A 57 21.76 -9.87 -17.33
CA ALA A 57 20.79 -10.87 -16.91
C ALA A 57 20.47 -10.72 -15.42
N ALA A 58 19.20 -10.76 -15.05
CA ALA A 58 18.77 -10.75 -13.66
C ALA A 58 19.12 -12.09 -12.97
N TYR A 59 19.41 -12.00 -11.67
CA TYR A 59 19.51 -13.16 -10.79
C TYR A 59 18.11 -13.54 -10.30
N VAL A 60 17.77 -14.82 -10.37
CA VAL A 60 16.49 -15.33 -9.87
C VAL A 60 16.69 -15.82 -8.44
N TYR A 61 15.87 -15.33 -7.51
CA TYR A 61 15.80 -15.90 -6.16
C TYR A 61 15.03 -17.21 -6.21
N ASP A 62 15.71 -18.31 -6.55
CA ASP A 62 15.09 -19.63 -6.69
C ASP A 62 15.03 -20.40 -5.37
N SER A 63 15.89 -20.07 -4.40
CA SER A 63 15.90 -20.76 -3.12
C SER A 63 14.62 -20.49 -2.33
N ARG A 64 14.21 -21.46 -1.51
CA ARG A 64 13.02 -21.32 -0.66
C ARG A 64 13.19 -20.18 0.34
N GLU A 65 14.39 -20.07 0.93
CA GLU A 65 14.73 -19.09 1.96
C GLU A 65 14.77 -17.67 1.40
N ASP A 66 15.39 -17.47 0.22
CA ASP A 66 15.46 -16.15 -0.41
C ASP A 66 14.05 -15.64 -0.74
N ARG A 67 13.21 -16.46 -1.39
CA ARG A 67 11.84 -16.05 -1.72
C ARG A 67 11.02 -15.67 -0.49
N TYR A 68 11.20 -16.39 0.61
CA TYR A 68 10.56 -16.05 1.87
C TYR A 68 11.09 -14.73 2.44
N ARG A 69 12.42 -14.52 2.45
CA ARG A 69 13.03 -13.25 2.87
C ARG A 69 12.46 -12.09 2.07
N GLU A 70 12.52 -12.17 0.74
CA GLU A 70 12.03 -11.11 -0.17
C GLU A 70 10.56 -10.80 0.08
N ALA A 71 9.71 -11.82 0.20
CA ALA A 71 8.29 -11.64 0.45
C ALA A 71 8.01 -10.93 1.79
N MET A 72 8.76 -11.24 2.84
CA MET A 72 8.57 -10.67 4.18
C MET A 72 8.93 -9.18 4.27
N GLU A 73 9.71 -8.66 3.32
CA GLU A 73 10.02 -7.22 3.25
C GLU A 73 8.91 -6.40 2.61
N LEU A 74 8.02 -7.06 1.88
CA LEU A 74 7.02 -6.35 1.09
C LEU A 74 5.92 -5.76 1.97
N PRO A 75 5.50 -4.51 1.71
CA PRO A 75 4.48 -3.82 2.51
C PRO A 75 3.09 -4.48 2.41
N TYR A 76 2.93 -5.44 1.51
CA TYR A 76 1.72 -6.20 1.27
C TYR A 76 1.89 -7.71 1.50
N VAL A 77 2.88 -8.13 2.29
CA VAL A 77 3.16 -9.55 2.60
C VAL A 77 1.90 -10.34 3.02
N ASN A 78 1.02 -9.69 3.77
CA ASN A 78 -0.22 -10.29 4.24
C ASN A 78 -1.17 -10.71 3.11
N LEU A 79 -1.08 -10.09 1.93
CA LEU A 79 -1.92 -10.44 0.80
C LEU A 79 -1.50 -11.74 0.11
N PHE A 80 -0.24 -12.17 0.22
CA PHE A 80 0.18 -13.49 -0.28
C PHE A 80 -0.69 -14.62 0.27
N LEU A 81 -1.11 -14.49 1.53
CA LEU A 81 -1.95 -15.45 2.24
C LEU A 81 -3.39 -15.50 1.74
N THR A 82 -3.83 -14.49 0.98
CA THR A 82 -5.21 -14.38 0.46
C THR A 82 -5.31 -14.77 -1.01
N MET A 83 -4.16 -14.90 -1.69
CA MET A 83 -4.10 -15.18 -3.12
C MET A 83 -4.43 -16.66 -3.39
N PRO A 84 -5.24 -16.94 -4.44
CA PRO A 84 -5.60 -18.30 -4.82
C PRO A 84 -4.40 -19.06 -5.37
N ARG A 85 -4.55 -20.37 -5.55
CA ARG A 85 -3.46 -21.24 -6.03
C ARG A 85 -2.97 -20.93 -7.44
N SER A 86 -3.82 -20.34 -8.30
CA SER A 86 -3.43 -19.88 -9.64
C SER A 86 -2.32 -18.83 -9.58
N VAL A 87 -2.21 -18.12 -8.44
CA VAL A 87 -1.24 -17.06 -8.26
C VAL A 87 0.07 -17.62 -7.70
N PHE A 88 1.17 -17.33 -8.37
CA PHE A 88 2.52 -17.66 -7.90
C PHE A 88 3.49 -16.50 -8.07
N HIS A 89 4.57 -16.53 -7.29
CA HIS A 89 5.47 -15.40 -7.14
C HIS A 89 6.89 -15.74 -7.56
N LYS A 90 7.51 -14.83 -8.29
CA LYS A 90 8.93 -14.84 -8.62
C LYS A 90 9.57 -13.54 -8.16
N PHE A 91 10.80 -13.66 -7.70
CA PHE A 91 11.60 -12.56 -7.22
C PHE A 91 12.91 -12.56 -8.01
N TYR A 92 13.33 -11.39 -8.44
CA TYR A 92 14.53 -11.20 -9.23
C TYR A 92 15.34 -10.04 -8.64
N TYR A 93 16.65 -10.13 -8.81
CA TYR A 93 17.56 -9.03 -8.57
C TYR A 93 18.26 -8.66 -9.88
N LYS A 94 18.33 -7.37 -10.17
CA LYS A 94 19.08 -6.84 -11.31
C LYS A 94 19.99 -5.73 -10.83
N ARG A 95 21.24 -5.72 -11.31
CA ARG A 95 22.17 -4.62 -11.02
C ARG A 95 21.68 -3.31 -11.66
N ALA A 96 22.12 -2.18 -11.12
CA ALA A 96 21.81 -0.88 -11.69
C ALA A 96 22.51 -0.62 -13.03
N ASP A 97 23.64 -1.29 -13.28
CA ASP A 97 24.39 -1.21 -14.52
C ASP A 97 23.98 -2.32 -15.52
N ALA A 98 24.61 -2.37 -16.68
CA ALA A 98 24.35 -3.37 -17.70
C ALA A 98 25.01 -4.74 -17.42
N SER A 99 25.63 -4.93 -16.26
CA SER A 99 26.28 -6.20 -15.91
C SER A 99 25.25 -7.22 -15.40
N SER A 100 25.50 -8.51 -15.66
CA SER A 100 24.63 -9.57 -15.16
C SER A 100 24.77 -9.72 -13.66
N ALA A 101 23.63 -9.88 -12.99
CA ALA A 101 23.57 -10.15 -11.56
C ALA A 101 23.91 -11.62 -11.26
N THR A 102 24.49 -11.86 -10.09
CA THR A 102 24.79 -13.20 -9.57
C THR A 102 24.34 -13.32 -8.12
N ASN A 103 24.32 -14.55 -7.58
CA ASN A 103 23.99 -14.79 -6.17
C ASN A 103 24.90 -13.99 -5.22
N SER A 104 26.20 -13.83 -5.54
CA SER A 104 27.14 -13.10 -4.68
C SER A 104 26.71 -11.67 -4.41
N ASP A 105 25.93 -11.07 -5.31
CA ASP A 105 25.43 -9.70 -5.16
C ASP A 105 24.33 -9.60 -4.10
N THR A 106 23.61 -10.69 -3.85
CA THR A 106 22.40 -10.70 -3.03
C THR A 106 22.59 -11.27 -1.62
N ILE A 107 23.82 -11.70 -1.30
CA ILE A 107 24.16 -12.30 0.00
C ILE A 107 24.00 -11.27 1.13
N GLN A 108 24.47 -10.04 0.92
CA GLN A 108 24.42 -8.98 1.92
C GLN A 108 23.42 -7.90 1.53
N GLN A 109 22.23 -7.97 2.11
CA GLN A 109 21.11 -7.12 1.73
C GLN A 109 21.31 -5.63 2.05
N HIS A 110 22.12 -5.31 3.06
CA HIS A 110 22.46 -3.93 3.42
C HIS A 110 23.36 -3.24 2.37
N ASP A 111 24.12 -4.03 1.60
CA ASP A 111 25.04 -3.54 0.57
C ASP A 111 24.44 -3.70 -0.84
N LEU A 112 23.16 -4.05 -0.94
CA LEU A 112 22.50 -4.28 -2.21
C LEU A 112 22.41 -2.98 -3.01
N PHE A 113 22.88 -3.01 -4.26
CA PHE A 113 22.89 -1.86 -5.17
C PHE A 113 22.29 -2.23 -6.53
N GLY A 114 20.99 -1.98 -6.69
CA GLY A 114 20.30 -2.35 -7.92
C GLY A 114 18.78 -2.26 -7.81
N TRP A 115 18.13 -3.24 -8.42
CA TRP A 115 16.68 -3.38 -8.52
C TRP A 115 16.27 -4.74 -7.95
N GLU A 116 15.38 -4.71 -6.97
CA GLU A 116 14.58 -5.88 -6.60
C GLU A 116 13.26 -5.82 -7.37
N ILE A 117 12.91 -6.94 -7.98
CA ILE A 117 11.72 -7.08 -8.81
C ILE A 117 10.90 -8.25 -8.26
N HIS A 118 9.65 -7.98 -7.89
CA HIS A 118 8.68 -9.02 -7.54
C HIS A 118 7.61 -9.07 -8.61
N ILE A 119 7.33 -10.27 -9.12
CA ILE A 119 6.28 -10.51 -10.09
C ILE A 119 5.33 -11.57 -9.55
N GLY A 120 4.05 -11.21 -9.44
CA GLY A 120 2.94 -12.11 -9.16
C GLY A 120 2.25 -12.47 -10.47
N TYR A 121 2.28 -13.75 -10.82
CA TYR A 121 1.62 -14.30 -12.00
C TYR A 121 0.30 -14.93 -11.60
N ASP A 122 -0.78 -14.63 -12.32
CA ASP A 122 -2.05 -15.34 -12.25
C ASP A 122 -2.20 -16.13 -13.57
N ASP A 123 -2.29 -17.46 -13.48
CA ASP A 123 -2.32 -18.36 -14.64
C ASP A 123 -1.20 -18.09 -15.68
N ASP A 124 0.03 -17.91 -15.19
CA ASP A 124 1.26 -17.65 -15.97
C ASP A 124 1.33 -16.25 -16.64
N VAL A 125 0.37 -15.37 -16.35
CA VAL A 125 0.32 -13.99 -16.83
C VAL A 125 0.59 -13.01 -15.68
N SER A 126 1.42 -12.00 -15.90
CA SER A 126 1.76 -11.02 -14.88
C SER A 126 0.53 -10.20 -14.47
N ALA A 127 0.12 -10.34 -13.21
CA ALA A 127 -0.98 -9.61 -12.59
C ALA A 127 -0.48 -8.52 -11.63
N MET A 128 0.74 -8.67 -11.10
CA MET A 128 1.38 -7.74 -10.19
C MET A 128 2.88 -7.64 -10.49
N GLU A 129 3.42 -6.42 -10.54
CA GLU A 129 4.85 -6.18 -10.70
C GLU A 129 5.32 -5.06 -9.77
N LEU A 130 6.22 -5.36 -8.85
CA LEU A 130 6.90 -4.38 -8.02
C LEU A 130 8.32 -4.19 -8.50
N TYR A 131 8.73 -2.93 -8.61
CA TYR A 131 10.09 -2.50 -8.88
C TYR A 131 10.58 -1.64 -7.71
N ARG A 132 11.63 -2.10 -7.02
CA ARG A 132 12.22 -1.42 -5.87
C ARG A 132 13.69 -1.11 -6.12
N ARG A 133 14.09 0.13 -5.89
CA ARG A 133 15.48 0.58 -5.99
C ARG A 133 16.20 0.35 -4.65
N HIS A 134 17.39 -0.23 -4.70
CA HIS A 134 18.27 -0.50 -3.55
C HIS A 134 19.61 0.23 -3.65
N GLY A 135 20.14 0.66 -2.52
CA GLY A 135 21.37 1.43 -2.41
C GLY A 135 21.13 2.93 -2.62
N ASP A 136 20.44 3.29 -3.71
CA ASP A 136 20.01 4.68 -3.97
C ASP A 136 18.48 4.84 -3.88
N PRO A 137 17.99 6.07 -3.61
CA PRO A 137 16.60 6.41 -3.86
C PRO A 137 16.25 6.25 -5.35
N ILE A 138 15.00 5.84 -5.64
CA ILE A 138 14.48 5.86 -7.01
C ILE A 138 14.42 7.30 -7.51
N THR A 139 14.95 7.56 -8.71
CA THR A 139 14.88 8.91 -9.31
C THR A 139 13.53 9.16 -9.99
N THR A 140 13.26 10.43 -10.33
CA THR A 140 12.03 10.79 -11.05
C THR A 140 12.05 10.20 -12.47
N GLU A 141 13.21 10.22 -13.12
CA GLU A 141 13.42 9.71 -14.47
C GLU A 141 13.27 8.19 -14.53
N GLU A 142 13.78 7.47 -13.52
CA GLU A 142 13.59 6.02 -13.39
C GLU A 142 12.11 5.67 -13.20
N LEU A 143 11.43 6.38 -12.32
CA LEU A 143 10.00 6.19 -12.08
C LEU A 143 9.16 6.49 -13.33
N GLU A 144 9.45 7.60 -14.01
CA GLU A 144 8.81 7.98 -15.27
C GLU A 144 9.04 6.91 -16.34
N ALA A 145 10.27 6.41 -16.51
CA ALA A 145 10.59 5.37 -17.49
C ALA A 145 9.87 4.03 -17.20
N LEU A 146 9.70 3.65 -15.93
CA LEU A 146 8.90 2.48 -15.54
C LEU A 146 7.42 2.69 -15.91
N MET A 147 6.85 3.82 -15.52
CA MET A 147 5.46 4.16 -15.78
C MET A 147 5.19 4.26 -17.29
N GLU A 148 6.04 4.94 -18.06
CA GLU A 148 5.88 5.07 -19.50
C GLU A 148 5.92 3.72 -20.23
N SER A 149 6.76 2.77 -19.79
CA SER A 149 6.82 1.45 -20.43
C SER A 149 5.50 0.69 -20.31
N VAL A 150 4.90 0.70 -19.11
CA VAL A 150 3.57 0.12 -18.88
C VAL A 150 2.52 0.83 -19.72
N ALA A 151 2.50 2.17 -19.72
CA ALA A 151 1.56 2.96 -20.51
C ALA A 151 1.66 2.68 -22.02
N LYS A 152 2.89 2.58 -22.56
CA LYS A 152 3.15 2.25 -23.97
C LYS A 152 2.64 0.86 -24.32
N SER A 153 2.83 -0.14 -23.46
CA SER A 153 2.33 -1.51 -23.68
C SER A 153 0.80 -1.60 -23.78
N LYS A 154 0.07 -0.67 -23.14
CA LYS A 154 -1.40 -0.59 -23.17
C LYS A 154 -1.92 0.49 -24.11
N ASN A 155 -1.03 1.23 -24.79
CA ASN A 155 -1.38 2.40 -25.60
C ASN A 155 -2.28 3.41 -24.83
N SER A 156 -1.93 3.68 -23.57
CA SER A 156 -2.71 4.48 -22.64
C SER A 156 -1.85 5.56 -21.98
N ARG A 157 -2.42 6.32 -21.05
CA ARG A 157 -1.72 7.38 -20.29
C ARG A 157 -2.08 7.32 -18.82
N TRP A 158 -1.13 7.64 -17.95
CA TRP A 158 -1.40 7.69 -16.52
C TRP A 158 -2.25 8.88 -16.12
N LYS A 159 -3.15 8.65 -15.16
CA LYS A 159 -3.91 9.66 -14.44
C LYS A 159 -3.66 9.45 -12.94
N LYS A 160 -3.46 10.55 -12.21
CA LYS A 160 -3.37 10.50 -10.75
C LYS A 160 -4.77 10.30 -10.15
N THR A 161 -4.88 9.47 -9.13
CA THR A 161 -6.12 9.33 -8.37
C THR A 161 -6.45 10.65 -7.65
N THR A 162 -7.72 11.00 -7.61
CA THR A 162 -8.24 12.11 -6.80
C THR A 162 -8.92 11.62 -5.52
N TYR A 163 -8.83 10.32 -5.25
CA TYR A 163 -9.45 9.72 -4.07
C TYR A 163 -8.76 10.20 -2.80
N VAL A 164 -9.55 10.74 -1.87
CA VAL A 164 -9.09 11.16 -0.54
C VAL A 164 -9.86 10.35 0.51
N PRO A 165 -9.18 9.51 1.33
CA PRO A 165 -9.85 8.77 2.39
C PRO A 165 -10.40 9.72 3.45
N VAL A 166 -11.68 9.60 3.75
CA VAL A 166 -12.36 10.40 4.77
C VAL A 166 -12.45 9.59 6.05
N ALA A 167 -11.54 9.86 6.99
CA ALA A 167 -11.57 9.21 8.29
C ALA A 167 -12.76 9.66 9.14
N ARG A 168 -13.10 10.95 9.07
CA ARG A 168 -14.19 11.59 9.83
C ARG A 168 -14.77 12.74 9.03
N ARG A 169 -16.08 12.90 9.13
CA ARG A 169 -16.83 14.03 8.55
C ARG A 169 -17.89 14.46 9.56
N TRP A 170 -17.96 15.76 9.79
CA TRP A 170 -19.05 16.39 10.53
C TRP A 170 -19.74 17.35 9.59
N ASP A 171 -21.02 17.13 9.34
CA ASP A 171 -21.84 18.06 8.58
C ASP A 171 -22.42 19.09 9.55
N ILE A 172 -22.16 20.37 9.30
CA ILE A 172 -22.53 21.48 10.17
C ILE A 172 -23.55 22.34 9.44
N GLU A 173 -24.67 22.60 10.09
CA GLU A 173 -25.69 23.52 9.60
C GLU A 173 -25.56 24.88 10.28
N PHE A 174 -25.65 25.94 9.47
CA PHE A 174 -25.72 27.33 9.90
C PHE A 174 -27.14 27.82 9.65
N LYS A 175 -27.90 28.06 10.71
CA LYS A 175 -29.27 28.59 10.62
C LYS A 175 -29.53 29.56 11.76
N ASP A 176 -30.13 30.72 11.44
CA ASP A 176 -30.53 31.75 12.41
C ASP A 176 -29.37 32.26 13.30
N GLY A 177 -28.15 32.34 12.74
CA GLY A 177 -26.95 32.74 13.48
C GLY A 177 -26.40 31.66 14.45
N GLY A 178 -27.04 30.50 14.53
CA GLY A 178 -26.61 29.34 15.30
C GLY A 178 -25.87 28.31 14.45
N MET A 179 -24.86 27.68 15.05
CA MET A 179 -24.17 26.53 14.49
C MET A 179 -24.65 25.25 15.19
N LYS A 180 -25.10 24.25 14.42
CA LYS A 180 -25.45 22.94 14.96
C LYS A 180 -24.92 21.83 14.07
N LEU A 181 -24.71 20.65 14.67
CA LEU A 181 -24.48 19.44 13.87
C LEU A 181 -25.75 19.17 13.05
N ALA A 182 -25.57 18.84 11.77
CA ALA A 182 -26.65 18.40 10.91
C ALA A 182 -27.31 17.16 11.53
N ASP A 183 -28.63 17.04 11.34
CA ASP A 183 -29.32 15.82 11.74
C ASP A 183 -28.79 14.65 10.89
N ALA A 184 -28.28 13.62 11.56
CA ALA A 184 -27.74 12.46 10.88
C ALA A 184 -28.84 11.64 10.20
N ASP A 185 -30.11 11.75 10.64
CA ASP A 185 -31.26 11.02 10.10
C ASP A 185 -32.52 11.91 10.09
N PRO A 186 -32.54 12.95 9.24
CA PRO A 186 -33.62 13.95 9.24
C PRO A 186 -34.99 13.36 8.88
N ASP A 187 -35.03 12.23 8.18
CA ASP A 187 -36.25 11.52 7.80
C ASP A 187 -36.56 10.29 8.67
N GLY A 188 -35.73 9.99 9.68
CA GLY A 188 -35.95 8.90 10.62
C GLY A 188 -35.91 7.49 10.00
N LYS A 189 -35.28 7.36 8.81
CA LYS A 189 -35.28 6.11 8.03
C LYS A 189 -34.00 5.31 8.18
N LYS A 190 -32.95 5.88 8.75
CA LYS A 190 -31.67 5.20 8.94
C LYS A 190 -31.77 4.21 10.09
N THR A 191 -31.11 3.08 9.93
CA THR A 191 -30.91 2.12 11.01
C THR A 191 -29.99 2.70 12.08
N LEU A 192 -30.07 2.18 13.32
CA LEU A 192 -29.17 2.60 14.39
C LEU A 192 -27.69 2.47 13.98
N ARG A 193 -27.33 1.43 13.23
CA ARG A 193 -25.96 1.24 12.76
C ARG A 193 -25.49 2.39 11.87
N GLU A 194 -26.35 2.90 11.00
CA GLU A 194 -26.02 3.98 10.05
C GLU A 194 -25.82 5.35 10.71
N ILE A 195 -26.28 5.52 11.96
CA ILE A 195 -26.10 6.75 12.74
C ILE A 195 -25.09 6.62 13.88
N LEU A 196 -24.58 5.41 14.15
CA LEU A 196 -23.50 5.21 15.11
C LEU A 196 -22.19 5.79 14.57
N PRO A 197 -21.28 6.28 15.45
CA PRO A 197 -19.99 6.82 15.02
C PRO A 197 -19.01 5.68 14.69
N GLU A 198 -19.31 4.88 13.66
CA GLU A 198 -18.50 3.75 13.23
C GLU A 198 -17.16 4.25 12.65
N ASN A 199 -16.07 3.58 13.01
CA ASN A 199 -14.78 3.84 12.41
C ASN A 199 -14.78 3.35 10.95
N THR A 200 -14.37 4.20 10.00
CA THR A 200 -14.35 3.86 8.57
C THR A 200 -13.27 2.83 8.21
N ASN A 201 -12.31 2.58 9.09
CA ASN A 201 -11.33 1.51 8.91
C ASN A 201 -11.99 0.15 9.10
N ARG A 202 -12.00 -0.62 8.02
CA ARG A 202 -12.52 -1.99 8.00
C ARG A 202 -11.33 -2.95 8.04
N PHE A 203 -11.32 -3.86 9.00
CA PHE A 203 -10.34 -4.93 9.05
C PHE A 203 -11.00 -6.27 8.76
N VAL A 204 -10.21 -7.19 8.23
CA VAL A 204 -10.55 -8.60 8.06
C VAL A 204 -9.48 -9.44 8.71
N TYR A 205 -9.88 -10.58 9.26
CA TYR A 205 -8.97 -11.66 9.58
C TYR A 205 -8.62 -12.39 8.28
N ILE A 206 -7.33 -12.58 8.05
CA ILE A 206 -6.87 -13.30 6.86
C ILE A 206 -7.12 -14.78 7.06
N GLU A 207 -7.81 -15.36 6.09
CA GLU A 207 -8.08 -16.78 5.97
C GLU A 207 -7.39 -17.28 4.70
N LEU A 208 -6.71 -18.42 4.79
CA LEU A 208 -6.09 -19.06 3.64
C LEU A 208 -7.20 -19.59 2.71
N PRO A 209 -7.09 -19.36 1.40
CA PRO A 209 -7.98 -20.00 0.43
C PRO A 209 -7.96 -21.53 0.56
N GLU A 210 -9.13 -22.16 0.46
CA GLU A 210 -9.29 -23.61 0.66
C GLU A 210 -8.47 -24.44 -0.34
N ASP A 211 -8.38 -23.97 -1.59
CA ASP A 211 -7.59 -24.58 -2.67
C ASP A 211 -6.08 -24.54 -2.41
N VAL A 212 -5.60 -23.54 -1.64
CA VAL A 212 -4.21 -23.43 -1.20
C VAL A 212 -3.98 -24.31 0.03
N ALA A 213 -4.81 -24.18 1.06
CA ALA A 213 -4.67 -24.91 2.32
C ALA A 213 -4.80 -26.44 2.14
N GLY A 214 -5.67 -26.87 1.23
CA GLY A 214 -5.87 -28.29 0.88
C GLY A 214 -4.87 -28.83 -0.15
N SER A 215 -3.94 -28.01 -0.65
CA SER A 215 -3.00 -28.45 -1.69
C SER A 215 -1.93 -29.41 -1.14
N THR A 216 -1.57 -30.42 -1.94
CA THR A 216 -0.56 -31.43 -1.55
C THR A 216 0.82 -30.83 -1.32
N ASN A 217 1.12 -29.71 -1.97
CA ASN A 217 2.40 -28.99 -1.88
C ASN A 217 2.33 -27.75 -0.97
N TYR A 218 1.28 -27.59 -0.17
CA TYR A 218 1.11 -26.43 0.72
C TYR A 218 2.34 -26.21 1.62
N SER A 219 2.93 -27.27 2.19
CA SER A 219 4.12 -27.19 3.07
C SER A 219 5.38 -26.62 2.41
N GLN A 220 5.41 -26.56 1.08
CA GLN A 220 6.49 -25.98 0.28
C GLN A 220 6.15 -24.59 -0.26
N SER A 221 4.91 -24.14 -0.10
CA SER A 221 4.45 -22.83 -0.59
C SER A 221 5.07 -21.67 0.18
N LEU A 222 5.04 -20.48 -0.43
CA LEU A 222 5.42 -19.24 0.24
C LEU A 222 4.45 -18.93 1.39
N GLN A 223 3.16 -19.15 1.16
CA GLN A 223 2.09 -18.93 2.13
C GLN A 223 2.31 -19.73 3.42
N PHE A 224 2.69 -21.00 3.32
CA PHE A 224 3.02 -21.82 4.49
C PHE A 224 4.17 -21.25 5.31
N GLN A 225 5.23 -20.77 4.66
CA GLN A 225 6.38 -20.19 5.34
C GLN A 225 6.02 -18.90 6.08
N ILE A 226 5.22 -18.04 5.44
CA ILE A 226 4.67 -16.84 6.06
C ILE A 226 3.82 -17.21 7.28
N MET A 227 2.94 -18.21 7.15
CA MET A 227 2.11 -18.69 8.26
C MET A 227 2.91 -19.26 9.43
N GLU A 228 3.96 -20.05 9.14
CA GLU A 228 4.85 -20.60 10.17
C GLU A 228 5.53 -19.48 10.97
N ALA A 229 5.98 -18.43 10.27
CA ALA A 229 6.56 -17.26 10.91
C ALA A 229 5.57 -16.54 11.83
N TYR A 230 4.34 -16.31 11.35
CA TYR A 230 3.28 -15.73 12.18
C TYR A 230 2.89 -16.62 13.36
N GLN A 231 2.96 -17.94 13.21
CA GLN A 231 2.72 -18.90 14.29
C GLN A 231 3.76 -18.78 15.40
N ARG A 232 5.04 -18.69 15.06
CA ARG A 232 6.12 -18.47 16.04
C ARG A 232 5.89 -17.17 16.82
N VAL A 233 5.56 -16.08 16.13
CA VAL A 233 5.25 -14.78 16.75
C VAL A 233 4.00 -14.86 17.64
N ALA A 234 2.95 -15.56 17.22
CA ALA A 234 1.73 -15.73 17.99
C ALA A 234 1.99 -16.50 19.30
N TYR A 235 2.78 -17.59 19.25
CA TYR A 235 3.17 -18.34 20.45
C TYR A 235 3.96 -17.49 21.44
N GLU A 236 4.93 -16.70 20.98
CA GLU A 236 5.69 -15.82 21.85
C GLU A 236 4.82 -14.74 22.51
N ARG A 237 3.91 -14.13 21.75
CA ARG A 237 2.95 -13.16 22.28
C ARG A 237 2.06 -13.78 23.34
N TYR A 238 1.55 -14.99 23.08
CA TYR A 238 0.74 -15.73 24.04
C TYR A 238 1.52 -16.07 25.31
N ARG A 239 2.76 -16.55 25.19
CA ARG A 239 3.64 -16.84 26.32
C ARG A 239 3.84 -15.61 27.21
N LYS A 240 4.19 -14.46 26.63
CA LYS A 240 4.35 -13.19 27.35
C LYS A 240 3.05 -12.76 28.05
N LEU A 241 1.90 -13.00 27.43
CA LEU A 241 0.59 -12.71 28.02
C LEU A 241 0.31 -13.58 29.25
N VAL A 242 0.58 -14.89 29.16
CA VAL A 242 0.41 -15.82 30.28
C VAL A 242 1.37 -15.47 31.43
N GLU A 243 2.63 -15.17 31.14
CA GLU A 243 3.60 -14.72 32.14
C GLU A 243 3.13 -13.45 32.84
N LYS A 244 2.64 -12.45 32.09
CA LYS A 244 2.07 -11.22 32.65
C LYS A 244 0.83 -11.47 33.52
N GLN A 245 -0.04 -12.38 33.10
CA GLN A 245 -1.22 -12.77 33.89
C GLN A 245 -0.82 -13.49 35.17
N SER A 246 0.15 -14.41 35.11
CA SER A 246 0.69 -15.12 36.27
C SER A 246 1.30 -14.15 37.27
N MET A 247 2.17 -13.23 36.82
CA MET A 247 2.74 -12.18 37.68
C MET A 247 1.66 -11.29 38.32
N ALA A 248 0.64 -10.89 37.55
CA ALA A 248 -0.47 -10.09 38.07
C ALA A 248 -1.29 -10.86 39.12
N SER A 249 -1.54 -12.16 38.91
CA SER A 249 -2.22 -13.02 39.88
C SER A 249 -1.39 -13.24 41.13
N ALA A 250 -0.09 -13.50 41.00
CA ALA A 250 0.85 -13.63 42.13
C ALA A 250 0.95 -12.32 42.94
N ALA A 251 0.95 -11.16 42.28
CA ALA A 251 0.91 -9.87 42.96
C ALA A 251 -0.41 -9.64 43.72
N LYS A 252 -1.55 -10.09 43.16
CA LYS A 252 -2.85 -10.03 43.84
C LYS A 252 -2.89 -10.94 45.08
N THR A 253 -2.39 -12.17 44.99
CA THR A 253 -2.33 -13.10 46.13
C THR A 253 -1.33 -12.66 47.18
N ALA A 254 -0.15 -12.15 46.78
CA ALA A 254 0.82 -11.57 47.71
C ALA A 254 0.23 -10.37 48.48
N ARG A 255 -0.55 -9.50 47.82
CA ARG A 255 -1.26 -8.38 48.46
C ARG A 255 -2.40 -8.84 49.39
N ALA A 256 -3.03 -9.98 49.09
CA ALA A 256 -4.04 -10.59 49.97
C ALA A 256 -3.40 -11.23 51.21
N ASN A 257 -2.25 -11.91 51.05
CA ASN A 257 -1.49 -12.47 52.16
C ASN A 257 -0.82 -11.37 53.02
N SER A 258 -0.41 -10.25 52.42
CA SER A 258 0.12 -9.10 53.16
C SER A 258 -0.94 -8.27 53.89
N LYS A 259 -2.24 -8.41 53.55
CA LYS A 259 -3.33 -7.81 54.34
C LYS A 259 -3.41 -8.36 55.77
N ASN A 260 -2.96 -9.60 55.98
CA ASN A 260 -2.82 -10.17 57.33
C ASN A 260 -1.55 -9.69 58.05
N ALA A 261 -0.63 -8.98 57.38
CA ALA A 261 0.68 -8.65 57.93
C ALA A 261 0.99 -7.15 58.11
N ARG A 262 0.20 -6.18 57.61
CA ARG A 262 0.56 -4.75 57.79
C ARG A 262 -0.64 -3.82 58.01
N ARG A 263 -0.82 -3.45 59.28
CA ARG A 263 -1.41 -2.18 59.76
C ARG A 263 -0.42 -1.01 59.71
N THR A 264 0.76 -1.17 59.10
CA THR A 264 1.80 -0.14 59.06
C THR A 264 2.49 -0.07 57.70
N SER A 265 2.68 1.16 57.20
CA SER A 265 3.39 1.59 55.97
C SER A 265 2.61 1.60 54.64
N GLY A 266 2.16 2.80 54.25
CA GLY A 266 2.42 3.41 52.94
C GLY A 266 2.00 2.72 51.65
N ALA A 267 1.14 1.69 51.67
CA ALA A 267 0.68 1.03 50.45
C ALA A 267 -0.11 2.04 49.60
N LEU A 268 0.47 2.44 48.45
CA LEU A 268 -0.19 3.32 47.49
C LEU A 268 -1.60 2.78 47.16
N PRO A 269 -2.62 3.66 47.13
CA PRO A 269 -3.98 3.24 46.80
C PRO A 269 -4.00 2.56 45.42
N PRO A 270 -4.94 1.62 45.18
CA PRO A 270 -5.10 0.99 43.88
C PRO A 270 -5.12 2.06 42.78
N LYS A 271 -4.36 1.84 41.70
CA LYS A 271 -4.39 2.76 40.55
C LYS A 271 -5.82 2.79 40.00
N ILE A 272 -6.51 3.90 40.21
CA ILE A 272 -7.81 4.15 39.62
C ILE A 272 -7.55 4.59 38.19
N ASN A 273 -7.92 3.74 37.24
CA ASN A 273 -8.01 4.16 35.85
C ASN A 273 -9.27 5.01 35.73
N LYS A 274 -9.12 6.34 35.77
CA LYS A 274 -10.23 7.25 35.50
C LYS A 274 -10.75 6.94 34.09
N PHE A 275 -12.05 6.71 34.00
CA PHE A 275 -12.72 6.69 32.70
C PHE A 275 -12.61 8.10 32.13
N GLY A 276 -11.92 8.25 31.00
CA GLY A 276 -11.63 9.56 30.43
C GLY A 276 -12.87 10.15 29.76
N ASP A 277 -13.11 11.45 29.99
CA ASP A 277 -14.12 12.25 29.27
C ASP A 277 -13.52 12.90 28.00
N TYR A 278 -12.44 12.33 27.46
CA TYR A 278 -11.73 12.84 26.28
C TYR A 278 -12.48 12.47 24.99
N ASN A 279 -13.74 12.87 24.92
CA ASN A 279 -14.63 12.61 23.80
C ASN A 279 -14.82 13.83 22.90
N MET A 280 -14.15 14.97 23.17
CA MET A 280 -14.24 16.19 22.37
C MET A 280 -12.91 16.51 21.70
N ARG A 281 -12.97 17.04 20.48
CA ARG A 281 -11.83 17.64 19.77
C ARG A 281 -12.12 19.10 19.46
N ASP A 282 -11.11 19.94 19.65
CA ASP A 282 -11.13 21.35 19.30
C ASP A 282 -10.92 21.53 17.79
N PHE A 283 -11.76 22.36 17.18
CA PHE A 283 -11.65 22.78 15.78
C PHE A 283 -11.65 24.29 15.69
N GLU A 284 -10.91 24.79 14.72
CA GLU A 284 -10.86 26.19 14.35
C GLU A 284 -11.09 26.28 12.85
N SER A 285 -12.04 27.10 12.43
CA SER A 285 -12.39 27.26 11.02
C SER A 285 -12.65 28.72 10.70
N LEU A 286 -12.18 29.13 9.53
CA LEU A 286 -12.44 30.45 8.96
C LEU A 286 -13.66 30.36 8.05
N PHE A 287 -14.67 31.17 8.33
CA PHE A 287 -15.87 31.27 7.51
C PHE A 287 -15.94 32.65 6.84
N GLN A 288 -16.14 32.63 5.52
CA GLN A 288 -16.51 33.81 4.76
C GLN A 288 -17.96 33.61 4.27
N PRO A 289 -18.93 34.42 4.71
CA PRO A 289 -20.30 34.25 4.29
C PRO A 289 -20.42 34.43 2.77
N ALA A 290 -21.04 33.47 2.09
CA ALA A 290 -21.25 33.53 0.64
C ALA A 290 -22.35 34.57 0.32
N GLY A 291 -21.98 35.60 -0.45
CA GLY A 291 -22.94 36.57 -1.00
C GLY A 291 -23.05 37.88 -0.21
N ALA A 292 -22.04 38.73 -0.29
CA ALA A 292 -22.20 40.16 -0.05
C ALA A 292 -21.19 40.94 -0.91
N GLY A 293 -21.55 41.18 -2.17
CA GLY A 293 -20.89 42.21 -2.96
C GLY A 293 -21.28 43.58 -2.38
N SER A 294 -20.52 44.06 -1.39
CA SER A 294 -20.36 45.48 -1.00
C SER A 294 -19.89 45.56 0.47
N ALA A 295 -18.60 45.91 0.64
CA ALA A 295 -18.05 46.65 1.77
C ALA A 295 -18.44 46.20 3.19
N ASN A 296 -18.11 44.95 3.54
CA ASN A 296 -17.69 44.53 4.90
C ASN A 296 -17.11 43.11 4.79
N ASP A 297 -15.85 43.01 4.39
CA ASP A 297 -15.06 41.77 4.32
C ASP A 297 -14.74 41.24 5.73
N SER A 298 -15.75 40.94 6.53
CA SER A 298 -15.55 40.32 7.83
C SER A 298 -15.47 38.79 7.67
N ALA A 299 -14.27 38.24 7.71
CA ALA A 299 -14.07 36.81 7.92
C ALA A 299 -14.17 36.52 9.43
N SER A 300 -14.99 35.53 9.80
CA SER A 300 -15.13 35.12 11.21
C SER A 300 -14.36 33.83 11.43
N ILE A 301 -13.49 33.82 12.45
CA ILE A 301 -12.86 32.60 12.96
C ILE A 301 -13.78 32.06 14.05
N VAL A 302 -14.30 30.85 13.85
CA VAL A 302 -15.13 30.17 14.85
C VAL A 302 -14.35 29.01 15.43
N LYS A 303 -14.24 28.99 16.76
CA LYS A 303 -13.67 27.89 17.54
C LYS A 303 -14.80 27.10 18.19
N TYR A 304 -14.81 25.79 17.98
CA TYR A 304 -15.84 24.91 18.51
C TYR A 304 -15.29 23.54 18.86
N LYS A 305 -15.98 22.86 19.78
CA LYS A 305 -15.67 21.49 20.20
C LYS A 305 -16.68 20.52 19.61
N MET A 306 -16.21 19.45 18.99
CA MET A 306 -17.08 18.37 18.52
C MET A 306 -16.78 17.05 19.19
N LYS A 307 -17.81 16.23 19.33
CA LYS A 307 -17.65 14.86 19.81
C LYS A 307 -16.82 14.07 18.81
N ASP A 308 -15.70 13.55 19.28
CA ASP A 308 -14.66 12.85 18.54
C ASP A 308 -14.54 11.38 18.97
N VAL A 309 -15.70 10.76 19.19
CA VAL A 309 -15.80 9.35 19.58
C VAL A 309 -16.01 8.53 18.31
N VAL A 310 -15.29 7.42 18.20
CA VAL A 310 -15.57 6.38 17.21
C VAL A 310 -15.66 5.03 17.90
N VAL A 311 -16.48 4.15 17.36
CA VAL A 311 -16.62 2.77 17.82
C VAL A 311 -16.17 1.81 16.73
N GLY A 312 -15.53 0.71 17.15
CA GLY A 312 -14.99 -0.28 16.22
C GLY A 312 -13.66 0.16 15.55
N GLY A 313 -13.35 -0.49 14.42
CA GLY A 313 -12.15 -0.24 13.62
C GLY A 313 -10.87 -0.93 14.10
N GLY A 314 -10.88 -1.57 15.27
CA GLY A 314 -9.77 -2.36 15.79
C GLY A 314 -10.12 -3.83 15.94
N ALA A 315 -9.21 -4.71 15.50
CA ALA A 315 -9.32 -6.13 15.79
C ALA A 315 -9.20 -6.39 17.30
N LYS A 316 -9.93 -7.40 17.79
CA LYS A 316 -9.78 -7.86 19.17
C LYS A 316 -8.33 -8.28 19.41
N GLN A 317 -7.81 -7.96 20.60
CA GLN A 317 -6.49 -8.47 20.99
C GLN A 317 -6.54 -9.99 21.03
N ASN A 318 -5.65 -10.64 20.28
CA ASN A 318 -5.50 -12.09 20.32
C ASN A 318 -4.99 -12.52 21.70
N ARG A 319 -5.79 -13.31 22.42
CA ARG A 319 -5.47 -13.86 23.74
C ARG A 319 -5.24 -15.36 23.71
N THR A 320 -5.05 -15.92 22.52
CA THR A 320 -4.88 -17.37 22.30
C THR A 320 -3.53 -17.65 21.65
N LYS A 321 -3.21 -18.93 21.49
CA LYS A 321 -2.03 -19.40 20.73
C LYS A 321 -2.26 -19.40 19.22
N ASN A 322 -3.49 -19.19 18.77
CA ASN A 322 -3.86 -19.29 17.36
C ASN A 322 -3.27 -18.11 16.58
N VAL A 323 -2.92 -18.34 15.32
CA VAL A 323 -2.52 -17.27 14.41
C VAL A 323 -3.75 -16.43 14.09
N GLN A 324 -3.60 -15.11 14.27
CA GLN A 324 -4.64 -14.15 13.90
C GLN A 324 -3.95 -12.99 13.20
N ILE A 325 -4.03 -13.00 11.87
CA ILE A 325 -3.45 -11.99 11.00
C ILE A 325 -4.58 -11.08 10.54
N THR A 326 -4.36 -9.78 10.59
CA THR A 326 -5.37 -8.78 10.22
C THR A 326 -4.90 -8.01 9.01
N TYR A 327 -5.80 -7.81 8.06
CA TYR A 327 -5.61 -6.89 6.94
C TYR A 327 -6.61 -5.73 7.05
N THR A 328 -6.15 -4.50 6.83
CA THR A 328 -7.03 -3.33 6.77
C THR A 328 -7.43 -3.09 5.33
N LEU A 329 -8.73 -3.21 5.04
CA LEU A 329 -9.27 -2.94 3.72
C LEU A 329 -9.08 -1.45 3.39
N PRO A 330 -8.47 -1.13 2.23
CA PRO A 330 -8.45 0.25 1.75
C PRO A 330 -9.86 0.82 1.70
N GLN A 331 -9.99 2.10 2.06
CA GLN A 331 -11.24 2.85 1.93
C GLN A 331 -11.58 3.14 0.46
N GLN A 332 -10.54 3.23 -0.39
CA GLN A 332 -10.71 3.37 -1.83
C GLN A 332 -11.51 2.17 -2.36
N PRO A 333 -12.58 2.40 -3.14
CA PRO A 333 -13.44 1.33 -3.62
C PRO A 333 -12.72 0.46 -4.65
N ASP A 334 -13.21 -0.77 -4.81
CA ASP A 334 -12.83 -1.71 -5.88
C ASP A 334 -11.34 -2.05 -5.96
N THR A 335 -10.59 -1.89 -4.87
CA THR A 335 -9.15 -2.18 -4.80
C THR A 335 -8.78 -2.88 -3.51
N MET A 336 -7.89 -3.87 -3.61
CA MET A 336 -7.38 -4.62 -2.47
C MET A 336 -6.26 -3.85 -1.75
N LEU A 337 -5.46 -3.03 -2.45
CA LEU A 337 -4.27 -2.33 -1.93
C LEU A 337 -4.39 -0.81 -1.86
N GLY A 338 -5.37 -0.22 -2.57
CA GLY A 338 -5.36 1.20 -2.91
C GLY A 338 -4.32 1.49 -4.01
N TYR A 339 -4.46 2.63 -4.69
CA TYR A 339 -3.55 3.04 -5.76
C TYR A 339 -3.48 4.56 -5.87
N ASP A 340 -2.34 5.06 -6.34
CA ASP A 340 -2.06 6.49 -6.51
C ASP A 340 -2.26 6.95 -7.95
N TYR A 341 -2.12 6.04 -8.92
CA TYR A 341 -2.33 6.30 -10.34
C TYR A 341 -3.11 5.15 -10.99
N GLU A 342 -3.80 5.46 -12.07
CA GLU A 342 -4.49 4.49 -12.92
C GLU A 342 -4.30 4.91 -14.38
N LEU A 343 -4.20 3.93 -15.28
CA LEU A 343 -4.21 4.23 -16.71
C LEU A 343 -5.57 4.80 -17.14
N ALA A 344 -5.56 5.61 -18.19
CA ALA A 344 -6.74 6.33 -18.66
C ALA A 344 -7.89 5.43 -19.13
N ASP A 345 -7.56 4.23 -19.57
CA ASP A 345 -8.45 3.12 -19.97
C ASP A 345 -8.85 2.23 -18.78
N GLY A 346 -8.32 2.48 -17.58
CA GLY A 346 -8.67 1.78 -16.35
C GLY A 346 -8.07 0.39 -16.21
N SER A 347 -7.16 -0.03 -17.10
CA SER A 347 -6.69 -1.42 -17.15
C SER A 347 -5.63 -1.76 -16.09
N VAL A 348 -4.75 -0.80 -15.77
CA VAL A 348 -3.63 -0.99 -14.82
C VAL A 348 -3.63 0.12 -13.78
N ARG A 349 -3.34 -0.25 -12.54
CA ARG A 349 -3.20 0.64 -11.39
C ARG A 349 -1.74 0.66 -10.93
N ALA A 350 -1.31 1.79 -10.37
CA ALA A 350 0.01 1.92 -9.77
C ALA A 350 -0.07 2.50 -8.36
N LYS A 351 0.71 1.94 -7.46
CA LYS A 351 0.86 2.37 -6.08
C LYS A 351 2.32 2.68 -5.78
N LEU A 352 2.57 3.84 -5.20
CA LEU A 352 3.90 4.26 -4.78
C LEU A 352 4.18 3.78 -3.36
N TYR A 353 5.41 3.33 -3.17
CA TYR A 353 6.01 3.03 -1.88
C TYR A 353 7.35 3.78 -1.76
N TYR A 354 7.95 3.76 -0.57
CA TYR A 354 9.28 4.31 -0.40
C TYR A 354 10.29 3.55 -1.28
N ASN A 355 10.91 4.25 -2.23
CA ASN A 355 11.84 3.71 -3.24
C ASN A 355 11.28 2.57 -4.11
N ALA A 356 9.96 2.46 -4.27
CA ALA A 356 9.37 1.43 -5.10
C ALA A 356 8.04 1.84 -5.72
N ILE A 357 7.69 1.18 -6.82
CA ILE A 357 6.38 1.28 -7.47
C ILE A 357 5.83 -0.12 -7.71
N LEU A 358 4.56 -0.31 -7.37
CA LEU A 358 3.80 -1.53 -7.64
C LEU A 358 2.80 -1.23 -8.75
N PHE A 359 2.85 -2.00 -9.83
CA PHE A 359 1.83 -2.07 -10.86
C PHE A 359 0.93 -3.29 -10.63
N VAL A 360 -0.38 -3.12 -10.84
CA VAL A 360 -1.38 -4.18 -10.64
C VAL A 360 -2.41 -4.13 -11.77
N ASP A 361 -2.74 -5.29 -12.32
CA ASP A 361 -3.89 -5.43 -13.21
C ASP A 361 -5.19 -5.09 -12.47
N SER A 362 -6.01 -4.22 -13.04
CA SER A 362 -7.22 -3.71 -12.39
C SER A 362 -8.29 -4.79 -12.17
N ALA A 363 -8.37 -5.79 -13.05
CA ALA A 363 -9.35 -6.87 -12.93
C ALA A 363 -8.93 -7.82 -11.81
N PHE A 364 -7.64 -8.15 -11.74
CA PHE A 364 -7.06 -8.91 -10.63
C PHE A 364 -7.26 -8.20 -9.28
N ASP A 365 -6.95 -6.90 -9.19
CA ASP A 365 -7.13 -6.10 -7.97
C ASP A 365 -8.59 -6.08 -7.50
N LYS A 366 -9.54 -5.93 -8.43
CA LYS A 366 -10.98 -5.99 -8.16
C LYS A 366 -11.43 -7.37 -7.68
N ALA A 367 -10.96 -8.44 -8.32
CA ALA A 367 -11.31 -9.81 -7.95
C ALA A 367 -10.83 -10.14 -6.53
N MET A 368 -9.58 -9.79 -6.22
CA MET A 368 -9.02 -9.94 -4.89
C MET A 368 -9.77 -9.10 -3.85
N ARG A 369 -10.16 -7.87 -4.20
CA ARG A 369 -11.01 -7.04 -3.33
C ARG A 369 -12.35 -7.71 -3.04
N ALA A 370 -13.01 -8.28 -4.05
CA ALA A 370 -14.29 -8.95 -3.86
C ALA A 370 -14.19 -10.13 -2.88
N ASN A 371 -13.11 -10.89 -2.93
CA ASN A 371 -12.84 -11.97 -1.98
C ASN A 371 -12.72 -11.44 -0.54
N LEU A 372 -11.95 -10.37 -0.35
CA LEU A 372 -11.79 -9.74 0.97
C LEU A 372 -13.10 -9.14 1.51
N GLU A 373 -13.93 -8.55 0.65
CA GLU A 373 -15.26 -8.04 1.02
C GLU A 373 -16.21 -9.18 1.44
N LYS A 374 -16.14 -10.33 0.76
CA LYS A 374 -16.89 -11.52 1.16
C LYS A 374 -16.49 -11.99 2.57
N SER A 375 -15.18 -12.10 2.85
CA SER A 375 -14.67 -12.44 4.18
C SER A 375 -15.08 -11.39 5.22
N TYR A 376 -15.01 -10.09 4.89
CA TYR A 376 -15.47 -9.03 5.79
C TYR A 376 -16.94 -9.18 6.18
N LYS A 377 -17.80 -9.47 5.20
CA LYS A 377 -19.23 -9.66 5.44
C LYS A 377 -19.48 -10.83 6.38
N GLN A 378 -18.91 -11.99 6.10
CA GLN A 378 -19.03 -13.18 6.94
C GLN A 378 -18.55 -12.91 8.37
N GLN A 379 -17.36 -12.34 8.53
CA GLN A 379 -16.80 -12.00 9.84
C GLN A 379 -17.58 -10.87 10.54
N SER A 380 -18.28 -10.00 9.80
CA SER A 380 -19.18 -9.01 10.40
C SER A 380 -20.45 -9.65 10.95
N GLU A 381 -20.99 -10.66 10.27
CA GLU A 381 -22.16 -11.42 10.72
C GLU A 381 -21.82 -12.23 11.97
N GLU A 382 -20.68 -12.92 11.98
CA GLU A 382 -20.18 -13.64 13.17
C GLU A 382 -19.99 -12.69 14.37
N ARG A 383 -19.38 -11.52 14.16
CA ARG A 383 -19.23 -10.51 15.21
C ARG A 383 -20.57 -10.00 15.74
N ALA A 384 -21.61 -9.93 14.91
CA ALA A 384 -22.94 -9.51 15.34
C ALA A 384 -23.59 -10.57 16.25
N GLU A 385 -23.44 -11.86 15.91
CA GLU A 385 -23.92 -12.95 16.75
C GLU A 385 -23.15 -13.06 18.07
N GLU A 386 -21.82 -12.93 18.03
CA GLU A 386 -20.99 -12.85 19.24
C GLU A 386 -21.40 -11.66 20.13
N ALA A 387 -21.75 -10.52 19.53
CA ALA A 387 -22.21 -9.35 20.26
C ALA A 387 -23.54 -9.63 20.98
N LYS A 388 -24.53 -10.23 20.29
CA LYS A 388 -25.80 -10.66 20.91
C LYS A 388 -25.56 -11.60 22.09
N ALA A 389 -24.71 -12.61 21.92
CA ALA A 389 -24.36 -13.55 22.97
C ALA A 389 -23.60 -12.91 24.14
N SER A 390 -22.81 -11.87 23.88
CA SER A 390 -22.08 -11.14 24.91
C SER A 390 -22.99 -10.22 25.73
N VAL A 391 -23.92 -9.53 25.07
CA VAL A 391 -24.80 -8.56 25.75
C VAL A 391 -26.00 -9.23 26.41
N GLY A 392 -26.49 -10.36 25.89
CA GLY A 392 -27.59 -11.11 26.50
C GLY A 392 -27.25 -11.80 27.83
N LYS A 393 -26.02 -11.61 28.35
CA LYS A 393 -25.60 -12.05 29.70
C LYS A 393 -25.89 -11.02 30.78
N PHE A 394 -26.24 -9.80 30.38
CA PHE A 394 -26.78 -8.74 31.24
C PHE A 394 -28.29 -8.70 31.04
#